data_AF-A0A0L6UAX4-F1
#
_entry.id   AF-A0A0L6UAX4-F1
#
_cell.length_a   1.000
_cell.length_b   1.000
_cell.length_c   1.000
_cell.angle_alpha   90.00
_cell.angle_beta   90.00
_cell.angle_gamma   90.00
#
_symmetry.space_group_name_H-M   'P 1'
#
loop_
_entity.id
_entity.type
_entity.pdbx_description
1 polymer ?
#
loop_
_entity_poly.entity_id
_entity_poly.type
_entity_poly.pdbx_seq_one_letter_code
_entity_poly.pdbx_strand_id
1 'polypeptide(L)'
;MCLKTNRISVQLYLASRPLIRPARCSNFSTPLPYRSRAWAGKSSASRFLSSTSPHSDSAEGGPDELIVSLRADLKNSMKIKDVTQRDVIKSLLGDLQNSEHNKNRQSHEKVLNSAIRKRQEAAKIALESSPPRPELNQQNLQEVEILKKYLSFFSSSYHHTQNWDEETLLKTVHECAQQHLGLSVEDATLEERRNSLGRLIKSVKDKVDSAVDGKDVANAVRKVLRLS
;
A
#
# COMPACT_ATOMS: atom_id res chain seq x y z
N MET A 1 61.78 8.80 13.75
CA MET A 1 61.40 10.08 13.12
C MET A 1 60.22 9.81 12.18
N CYS A 2 59.10 10.52 12.11
CA CYS A 2 58.47 11.57 12.89
C CYS A 2 56.96 11.48 12.51
N LEU A 3 56.05 11.35 13.48
CA LEU A 3 54.60 11.33 13.26
C LEU A 3 54.10 12.76 13.05
N LYS A 4 53.27 13.01 12.04
CA LYS A 4 52.53 14.27 11.90
C LYS A 4 51.04 14.01 12.06
N THR A 5 50.54 14.35 13.25
CA THR A 5 49.13 14.57 13.56
C THR A 5 48.71 15.94 13.02
N ASN A 6 47.50 16.05 12.48
CA ASN A 6 46.89 17.35 12.20
C ASN A 6 45.62 17.49 13.07
N ARG A 7 45.74 18.32 14.11
CA ARG A 7 44.64 18.89 14.89
C ARG A 7 44.10 20.09 14.11
N ILE A 8 42.79 20.15 13.88
CA ILE A 8 42.13 21.41 13.54
C ILE A 8 41.08 21.67 14.62
N SER A 9 41.27 22.81 15.28
CA SER A 9 40.49 23.32 16.40
C SER A 9 39.13 23.85 15.98
N VAL A 10 38.26 23.79 16.97
CA VAL A 10 36.90 24.30 17.12
C VAL A 10 36.75 25.78 16.72
N GLN A 11 35.68 26.12 16.01
CA GLN A 11 35.12 27.47 16.06
C GLN A 11 33.59 27.41 16.20
N LEU A 12 33.15 27.88 17.37
CA LEU A 12 31.77 28.07 17.80
C LEU A 12 31.10 29.16 16.98
N TYR A 13 29.96 28.85 16.36
CA TYR A 13 28.98 29.86 15.97
C TYR A 13 27.65 29.58 16.66
N LEU A 14 27.47 30.26 17.79
CA LEU A 14 26.17 30.54 18.39
C LEU A 14 25.51 31.65 17.58
N ALA A 15 24.35 31.38 16.96
CA ALA A 15 23.44 32.43 16.54
C ALA A 15 22.00 31.92 16.43
N SER A 16 21.19 32.41 17.37
CA SER A 16 19.84 32.96 17.12
C SER A 16 18.70 31.99 16.80
N ARG A 17 18.05 31.53 17.89
CA ARG A 17 16.65 31.08 17.90
C ARG A 17 15.72 32.29 17.75
N PRO A 18 14.73 32.29 16.83
CA PRO A 18 13.54 33.10 17.00
C PRO A 18 12.52 32.33 17.87
N LEU A 19 12.29 32.86 19.07
CA LEU A 19 11.21 32.48 19.98
C LEU A 19 9.87 32.73 19.29
N ILE A 20 9.11 31.66 19.05
CA ILE A 20 7.71 31.75 18.65
C ILE A 20 6.92 32.27 19.85
N ARG A 21 6.46 33.51 19.70
CA ARG A 21 5.68 34.28 20.67
C ARG A 21 4.26 33.68 20.76
N PRO A 22 3.77 33.25 21.93
CA PRO A 22 2.38 32.85 22.08
C PRO A 22 1.50 34.10 22.13
N ALA A 23 0.57 34.23 21.18
CA ALA A 23 -0.47 35.25 21.22
C ALA A 23 -1.46 34.89 22.32
N ARG A 24 -1.30 35.55 23.47
CA ARG A 24 -2.29 35.64 24.54
C ARG A 24 -3.30 36.72 24.13
N CYS A 25 -4.49 36.31 23.69
CA CYS A 25 -5.65 37.19 23.67
C CYS A 25 -6.59 36.73 24.79
N SER A 26 -6.40 37.31 25.98
CA SER A 26 -7.49 37.46 26.94
C SER A 26 -8.26 38.72 26.57
N ASN A 27 -9.58 38.65 26.46
CA ASN A 27 -10.49 39.58 27.17
C ASN A 27 -11.97 39.32 26.84
N PHE A 28 -12.69 39.04 27.93
CA PHE A 28 -14.06 39.42 28.28
C PHE A 28 -15.28 38.84 27.54
N SER A 29 -15.98 38.04 28.34
CA SER A 29 -17.41 37.70 28.36
C SER A 29 -18.38 38.77 27.85
N THR A 30 -19.38 38.31 27.08
CA THR A 30 -20.80 38.51 27.43
C THR A 30 -21.67 37.46 26.70
N PRO A 31 -22.62 36.81 27.39
CA PRO A 31 -23.49 35.78 26.81
C PRO A 31 -24.87 36.36 26.46
N LEU A 32 -25.34 36.17 25.23
CA LEU A 32 -26.72 36.48 24.81
C LEU A 32 -27.12 35.54 23.66
N PRO A 33 -28.42 35.25 23.48
CA PRO A 33 -29.20 34.36 24.32
C PRO A 33 -29.57 33.09 23.56
N TYR A 34 -29.83 32.03 24.33
CA TYR A 34 -30.58 30.86 23.92
C TYR A 34 -31.95 31.28 23.36
N ARG A 35 -32.02 31.43 22.03
CA ARG A 35 -33.29 31.64 21.32
C ARG A 35 -33.82 30.27 20.92
N SER A 36 -34.55 29.66 21.86
CA SER A 36 -35.43 28.53 21.63
C SER A 36 -36.40 28.90 20.51
N ARG A 37 -36.16 28.38 19.30
CA ARG A 37 -37.15 28.44 18.24
C ARG A 37 -37.91 27.11 18.25
N ALA A 38 -38.98 27.11 19.05
CA ALA A 38 -40.03 26.12 18.95
C ALA A 38 -40.64 26.22 17.55
N TRP A 39 -40.36 25.24 16.69
CA TRP A 39 -41.24 24.94 15.57
C TRP A 39 -42.05 23.72 15.97
N ALA A 40 -43.27 24.01 16.40
CA ALA A 40 -44.36 23.08 16.44
C ALA A 40 -44.48 22.39 15.07
N GLY A 41 -44.71 21.08 15.13
CA GLY A 41 -44.75 20.21 13.99
C GLY A 41 -45.78 20.61 12.94
N LYS A 42 -45.42 20.33 11.70
CA LYS A 42 -46.35 19.80 10.71
C LYS A 42 -45.66 18.64 10.03
N SER A 43 -46.20 17.46 10.30
CA SER A 43 -46.02 16.26 9.51
C SER A 43 -46.20 16.59 8.03
N SER A 44 -45.16 16.35 7.24
CA SER A 44 -45.33 16.06 5.82
C SER A 44 -44.52 14.81 5.55
N ALA A 45 -45.22 13.68 5.60
CA ALA A 45 -44.72 12.39 5.18
C ALA A 45 -44.52 12.42 3.67
N SER A 46 -43.37 12.94 3.23
CA SER A 46 -42.88 12.71 1.88
C SER A 46 -42.28 11.31 1.83
N ARG A 47 -43.13 10.35 1.45
CA ARG A 47 -42.71 9.01 1.01
C ARG A 47 -41.83 9.18 -0.21
N PHE A 48 -40.52 9.25 -0.01
CA PHE A 48 -39.60 8.86 -1.06
C PHE A 48 -39.67 7.34 -1.16
N LEU A 49 -40.51 6.89 -2.09
CA LEU A 49 -40.55 5.51 -2.55
C LEU A 49 -39.16 5.17 -3.08
N SER A 50 -38.42 4.39 -2.30
CA SER A 50 -37.24 3.69 -2.76
C SER A 50 -37.65 2.78 -3.90
N SER A 51 -37.30 3.16 -5.12
CA SER A 51 -37.23 2.22 -6.24
C SER A 51 -36.00 1.35 -6.01
N THR A 52 -36.14 0.30 -5.22
CA THR A 52 -35.16 -0.79 -5.20
C THR A 52 -35.47 -1.68 -6.39
N SER A 53 -34.83 -1.42 -7.51
CA SER A 53 -34.73 -2.40 -8.60
C SER A 53 -33.96 -3.62 -8.07
N PRO A 54 -34.51 -4.84 -8.11
CA PRO A 54 -33.74 -6.03 -7.86
C PRO A 54 -33.04 -6.42 -9.16
N HIS A 55 -31.85 -5.88 -9.41
CA HIS A 55 -30.90 -6.56 -10.28
C HIS A 55 -30.25 -7.66 -9.44
N SER A 56 -30.93 -8.81 -9.38
CA SER A 56 -30.26 -10.09 -9.19
C SER A 56 -29.73 -10.50 -10.55
N ASP A 57 -28.46 -10.16 -10.81
CA ASP A 57 -27.68 -10.75 -11.90
C ASP A 57 -26.31 -11.14 -11.35
N SER A 58 -26.06 -12.45 -11.40
CA SER A 58 -24.79 -13.19 -11.30
C SER A 58 -23.76 -12.82 -10.21
N ALA A 59 -23.51 -13.83 -9.37
CA ALA A 59 -22.40 -13.96 -8.44
C ALA A 59 -21.02 -13.88 -9.10
N GLU A 60 -20.55 -12.68 -9.40
CA GLU A 60 -19.12 -12.35 -9.47
C GLU A 60 -18.87 -11.13 -8.61
N GLY A 61 -18.11 -11.32 -7.52
CA GLY A 61 -17.82 -10.29 -6.53
C GLY A 61 -17.02 -9.13 -7.11
N GLY A 62 -17.72 -8.13 -7.63
CA GLY A 62 -17.10 -6.98 -8.26
C GLY A 62 -16.37 -6.05 -7.27
N PRO A 63 -15.60 -5.08 -7.79
CA PRO A 63 -14.94 -4.05 -6.98
C PRO A 63 -15.90 -3.27 -6.06
N ASP A 64 -17.17 -3.14 -6.46
CA ASP A 64 -18.21 -2.46 -5.70
C ASP A 64 -18.71 -3.31 -4.52
N GLU A 65 -18.79 -4.63 -4.67
CA GLU A 65 -19.17 -5.55 -3.59
C GLU A 65 -18.15 -5.54 -2.46
N LEU A 66 -16.86 -5.45 -2.79
CA LEU A 66 -15.80 -5.25 -1.80
C LEU A 66 -16.04 -3.99 -0.97
N ILE A 67 -16.35 -2.86 -1.62
CA ILE A 67 -16.57 -1.58 -0.92
C ILE A 67 -17.80 -1.67 -0.02
N VAL A 68 -18.87 -2.32 -0.47
CA VAL A 68 -20.07 -2.56 0.34
C VAL A 68 -19.74 -3.42 1.56
N SER A 69 -19.00 -4.52 1.38
CA SER A 69 -18.56 -5.39 2.48
C SER A 69 -17.68 -4.65 3.49
N LEU A 70 -16.69 -3.88 3.02
CA LEU A 70 -15.81 -3.08 3.88
C LEU A 70 -16.61 -2.07 4.71
N ARG A 71 -17.60 -1.40 4.12
CA ARG A 71 -18.47 -0.47 4.86
C ARG A 71 -19.35 -1.19 5.89
N ALA A 72 -19.82 -2.39 5.57
CA ALA A 72 -20.60 -3.22 6.51
C ALA A 72 -19.74 -3.67 7.70
N ASP A 73 -18.53 -4.18 7.43
CA ASP A 73 -17.57 -4.61 8.46
C ASP A 73 -17.03 -3.44 9.27
N LEU A 74 -16.89 -2.25 8.67
CA LEU A 74 -16.57 -1.03 9.41
C LEU A 74 -17.65 -0.71 10.45
N LYS A 75 -18.93 -0.80 10.06
CA LYS A 75 -20.04 -0.61 11.00
C LYS A 75 -20.04 -1.69 12.07
N ASN A 76 -19.72 -2.93 11.72
CA ASN A 76 -19.67 -4.04 12.68
C ASN A 76 -18.54 -3.85 13.70
N SER A 77 -17.31 -3.62 13.23
CA SER A 77 -16.14 -3.33 14.08
C SER A 77 -16.36 -2.14 15.02
N MET A 78 -17.05 -1.10 14.55
CA MET A 78 -17.46 0.02 15.41
C MET A 78 -18.46 -0.37 16.50
N LYS A 79 -19.39 -1.30 16.23
CA LYS A 79 -20.37 -1.79 17.23
C LYS A 79 -19.70 -2.66 18.29
N ILE A 80 -18.87 -3.61 17.86
CA ILE A 80 -18.15 -4.53 18.77
C ILE A 80 -16.91 -3.89 19.41
N LYS A 81 -16.57 -2.66 19.02
CA LYS A 81 -15.40 -1.89 19.49
C LYS A 81 -14.06 -2.55 19.19
N ASP A 82 -13.97 -3.30 18.09
CA ASP A 82 -12.70 -3.81 17.58
C ASP A 82 -11.93 -2.66 16.91
N VAL A 83 -10.96 -2.11 17.64
CA VAL A 83 -10.16 -0.96 17.21
C VAL A 83 -9.25 -1.35 16.05
N THR A 84 -8.61 -2.52 16.12
CA THR A 84 -7.66 -3.00 15.11
C THR A 84 -8.37 -3.21 13.78
N GLN A 85 -9.49 -3.94 13.76
CA GLN A 85 -10.26 -4.16 12.54
C GLN A 85 -10.80 -2.84 11.96
N ARG A 86 -11.33 -1.97 12.82
CA ARG A 86 -11.85 -0.66 12.41
C ARG A 86 -10.78 0.18 11.70
N ASP A 87 -9.59 0.27 12.27
CA ASP A 87 -8.53 1.15 11.76
C ASP A 87 -7.90 0.58 10.48
N VAL A 88 -7.76 -0.75 10.38
CA VAL A 88 -7.36 -1.44 9.14
C VAL A 88 -8.36 -1.17 8.01
N ILE A 89 -9.66 -1.34 8.27
CA ILE A 89 -10.69 -1.11 7.25
C ILE A 89 -10.73 0.36 6.81
N LYS A 90 -10.61 1.31 7.74
CA LYS A 90 -10.53 2.74 7.41
C LYS A 90 -9.31 3.06 6.54
N SER A 91 -8.16 2.50 6.88
CA SER A 91 -6.93 2.64 6.09
C SER A 91 -7.13 2.10 4.68
N LEU A 92 -7.69 0.91 4.51
CA LEU A 92 -7.92 0.32 3.19
C LEU A 92 -8.92 1.13 2.35
N LEU A 93 -10.02 1.58 2.95
CA LEU A 93 -10.99 2.45 2.26
C LEU A 93 -10.35 3.76 1.79
N GLY A 94 -9.46 4.34 2.61
CA GLY A 94 -8.67 5.52 2.24
C GLY A 94 -7.73 5.25 1.08
N ASP A 95 -7.01 4.12 1.09
CA ASP A 95 -6.12 3.72 0.00
C ASP A 95 -6.87 3.49 -1.32
N LEU A 96 -8.05 2.86 -1.26
CA LEU A 96 -8.92 2.67 -2.42
C LEU A 96 -9.37 4.02 -2.99
N GLN A 97 -9.88 4.91 -2.16
CA GLN A 97 -10.29 6.25 -2.58
C GLN A 97 -9.11 7.06 -3.18
N ASN A 98 -7.93 6.98 -2.55
CA ASN A 98 -6.73 7.63 -3.06
C ASN A 98 -6.32 7.09 -4.43
N SER A 99 -6.48 5.78 -4.65
CA SER A 99 -6.16 5.14 -5.93
C SER A 99 -7.10 5.58 -7.06
N GLU A 100 -8.37 5.88 -6.75
CA GLU A 100 -9.36 6.37 -7.71
C GLU A 100 -9.07 7.81 -8.16
N HIS A 101 -8.55 8.65 -7.25
CA HIS A 101 -8.19 10.03 -7.56
C HIS A 101 -6.78 10.19 -8.16
N ASN A 102 -5.98 9.11 -8.21
CA ASN A 102 -4.65 9.15 -8.79
C ASN A 102 -4.72 9.12 -10.33
N LYS A 103 -3.83 9.87 -11.01
CA LYS A 103 -3.68 9.85 -12.48
C LYS A 103 -3.44 8.43 -13.01
N ASN A 104 -2.74 7.61 -12.23
CA ASN A 104 -2.51 6.20 -12.52
C ASN A 104 -3.44 5.36 -11.63
N ARG A 105 -4.69 5.18 -12.07
CA ARG A 105 -5.68 4.38 -11.33
C ARG A 105 -5.21 2.95 -11.19
N GLN A 106 -5.14 2.47 -9.95
CA GLN A 106 -4.81 1.07 -9.65
C GLN A 106 -6.11 0.26 -9.52
N SER A 107 -6.07 -1.02 -9.87
CA SER A 107 -7.19 -1.92 -9.58
C SER A 107 -7.32 -2.14 -8.07
N HIS A 108 -8.54 -2.36 -7.58
CA HIS A 108 -8.79 -2.55 -6.14
C HIS A 108 -8.00 -3.74 -5.58
N GLU A 109 -7.84 -4.80 -6.37
CA GLU A 109 -6.99 -5.96 -6.05
C GLU A 109 -5.52 -5.54 -5.83
N LYS A 110 -4.96 -4.69 -6.71
CA LYS A 110 -3.59 -4.18 -6.57
C LYS A 110 -3.43 -3.34 -5.32
N VAL A 111 -4.43 -2.51 -5.00
CA VAL A 111 -4.42 -1.70 -3.78
C VAL A 111 -4.42 -2.60 -2.55
N LEU A 112 -5.31 -3.60 -2.49
CA LEU A 112 -5.37 -4.57 -1.39
C LEU A 112 -4.06 -5.35 -1.24
N ASN A 113 -3.51 -5.87 -2.34
CA ASN A 113 -2.23 -6.57 -2.34
C ASN A 113 -1.07 -5.68 -1.88
N SER A 114 -1.06 -4.40 -2.28
CA SER A 114 -0.05 -3.45 -1.82
C SER A 114 -0.17 -3.16 -0.31
N ALA A 115 -1.40 -3.08 0.21
CA ALA A 115 -1.67 -2.84 1.61
C ALA A 115 -1.23 -4.04 2.49
N ILE A 116 -1.37 -5.26 1.97
CA ILE A 116 -0.86 -6.49 2.60
C ILE A 116 0.66 -6.48 2.63
N ARG A 117 1.32 -6.20 1.51
CA ARG A 117 2.80 -6.18 1.42
C ARG A 117 3.42 -5.17 2.38
N LYS A 118 2.91 -3.93 2.39
CA LYS A 118 3.39 -2.87 3.29
C LYS A 118 3.41 -3.32 4.75
N ARG A 119 2.38 -4.05 5.19
CA ARG A 119 2.29 -4.58 6.56
C ARG A 119 3.20 -5.77 6.79
N GLN A 120 3.37 -6.67 5.81
CA GLN A 120 4.35 -7.76 5.90
C GLN A 120 5.79 -7.22 5.98
N GLU A 121 6.12 -6.21 5.19
CA GLU A 121 7.41 -5.53 5.23
C GLU A 121 7.62 -4.82 6.58
N ALA A 122 6.61 -4.08 7.05
CA ALA A 122 6.66 -3.46 8.38
C ALA A 122 6.86 -4.47 9.50
N ALA A 123 6.24 -5.66 9.40
CA ALA A 123 6.44 -6.75 10.34
C ALA A 123 7.89 -7.25 10.35
N LYS A 124 8.51 -7.43 9.16
CA LYS A 124 9.92 -7.81 9.05
C LYS A 124 10.84 -6.75 9.63
N ILE A 125 10.62 -5.49 9.28
CA ILE A 125 11.38 -4.34 9.79
C ILE A 125 11.29 -4.24 11.32
N ALA A 126 10.12 -4.55 11.91
CA ALA A 126 9.96 -4.54 13.37
C ALA A 126 10.84 -5.58 14.08
N LEU A 127 11.04 -6.75 13.48
CA LEU A 127 11.96 -7.78 14.01
C LEU A 127 13.42 -7.41 13.79
N GLU A 128 13.75 -6.83 12.65
CA GLU A 128 15.12 -6.42 12.29
C GLU A 128 15.58 -5.14 13.01
N SER A 129 14.64 -4.37 13.58
CA SER A 129 14.95 -3.15 14.32
C SER A 129 15.78 -3.42 15.58
N SER A 130 16.57 -2.43 16.02
CA SER A 130 17.39 -2.52 17.22
C SER A 130 17.00 -1.41 18.22
N PRO A 131 16.38 -1.74 19.38
CA PRO A 131 16.03 -3.10 19.84
C PRO A 131 14.84 -3.72 19.08
N PRO A 132 14.78 -5.06 18.93
CA PRO A 132 13.66 -5.74 18.27
C PRO A 132 12.32 -5.46 18.93
N ARG A 133 11.28 -5.26 18.13
CA ARG A 133 9.92 -4.90 18.60
C ARG A 133 8.90 -5.98 18.21
N PRO A 134 8.81 -7.11 18.96
CA PRO A 134 7.93 -8.22 18.62
C PRO A 134 6.44 -7.86 18.68
N GLU A 135 6.05 -6.96 19.60
CA GLU A 135 4.67 -6.46 19.70
C GLU A 135 4.18 -5.82 18.40
N LEU A 136 5.03 -4.99 17.76
CA LEU A 136 4.70 -4.35 16.48
C LEU A 136 4.66 -5.38 15.35
N ASN A 137 5.54 -6.38 15.37
CA ASN A 137 5.49 -7.47 14.40
C ASN A 137 4.14 -8.20 14.49
N GLN A 138 3.72 -8.59 15.71
CA GLN A 138 2.45 -9.27 15.93
C GLN A 138 1.25 -8.41 15.50
N GLN A 139 1.25 -7.12 15.81
CA GLN A 139 0.20 -6.20 15.35
C GLN A 139 0.12 -6.16 13.82
N ASN A 140 1.24 -5.97 13.12
CA ASN A 140 1.26 -5.94 11.66
C ASN A 140 0.79 -7.27 11.05
N LEU A 141 1.14 -8.41 11.64
CA LEU A 141 0.67 -9.72 11.18
C LEU A 141 -0.84 -9.90 11.38
N GLN A 142 -1.39 -9.46 12.52
CA GLN A 142 -2.84 -9.45 12.75
C GLN A 142 -3.56 -8.58 11.72
N GLU A 143 -3.03 -7.41 11.39
CA GLU A 143 -3.60 -6.56 10.34
C GLU A 143 -3.58 -7.25 8.96
N VAL A 144 -2.52 -7.99 8.64
CA VAL A 144 -2.43 -8.79 7.40
C VAL A 144 -3.53 -9.86 7.35
N GLU A 145 -3.78 -10.54 8.46
CA GLU A 145 -4.85 -11.56 8.54
C GLU A 145 -6.25 -10.95 8.31
N ILE A 146 -6.50 -9.74 8.82
CA ILE A 146 -7.75 -9.03 8.58
C ILE A 146 -7.90 -8.70 7.09
N LEU A 147 -6.85 -8.19 6.44
CA LEU A 147 -6.89 -7.83 5.02
C LEU A 147 -7.07 -9.06 4.10
N LYS A 148 -6.45 -10.18 4.44
CA LYS A 148 -6.56 -11.44 3.66
C LYS A 148 -8.00 -11.91 3.49
N LYS A 149 -8.89 -11.63 4.45
CA LYS A 149 -10.33 -11.99 4.36
C LYS A 149 -10.99 -11.40 3.11
N TYR A 150 -10.56 -10.22 2.69
CA TYR A 150 -11.11 -9.49 1.55
C TYR A 150 -10.54 -9.94 0.20
N LEU A 151 -9.55 -10.84 0.18
CA LEU A 151 -9.06 -11.41 -1.06
C LEU A 151 -10.07 -12.37 -1.71
N SER A 152 -11.00 -12.90 -0.91
CA SER A 152 -12.08 -13.78 -1.38
C SER A 152 -12.96 -13.12 -2.45
N PHE A 153 -13.13 -11.80 -2.41
CA PHE A 153 -13.88 -11.04 -3.41
C PHE A 153 -13.23 -11.07 -4.80
N PHE A 154 -11.90 -11.23 -4.85
CA PHE A 154 -11.16 -11.32 -6.10
C PHE A 154 -10.97 -12.76 -6.55
N SER A 155 -11.68 -13.74 -5.98
CA SER A 155 -11.29 -15.14 -6.10
C SER A 155 -11.54 -15.85 -7.43
N SER A 156 -12.12 -15.19 -8.43
CA SER A 156 -11.95 -15.61 -9.82
C SER A 156 -10.48 -15.47 -10.31
N SER A 157 -9.64 -14.70 -9.59
CA SER A 157 -8.17 -14.55 -9.74
C SER A 157 -7.37 -15.41 -8.72
N TYR A 158 -8.01 -16.01 -7.69
CA TYR A 158 -7.29 -16.65 -6.57
C TYR A 158 -6.54 -17.93 -6.92
N HIS A 159 -6.74 -18.51 -8.10
CA HIS A 159 -6.03 -19.73 -8.47
C HIS A 159 -4.54 -19.49 -8.80
N HIS A 160 -4.06 -18.24 -8.76
CA HIS A 160 -2.66 -17.94 -9.01
C HIS A 160 -2.06 -16.91 -8.04
N THR A 161 -2.20 -17.12 -6.73
CA THR A 161 -1.03 -16.83 -5.87
C THR A 161 0.00 -17.93 -6.12
N GLN A 162 0.58 -17.98 -7.33
CA GLN A 162 1.97 -18.43 -7.40
C GLN A 162 2.73 -17.40 -6.59
N ASN A 163 3.08 -17.79 -5.37
CA ASN A 163 4.29 -17.28 -4.78
C ASN A 163 5.37 -17.60 -5.82
N TRP A 164 5.72 -16.61 -6.64
CA TRP A 164 6.77 -16.76 -7.64
C TRP A 164 8.04 -16.96 -6.84
N ASP A 165 8.37 -18.22 -6.62
CA ASP A 165 9.61 -18.60 -5.97
C ASP A 165 10.76 -18.01 -6.78
N GLU A 166 11.80 -17.53 -6.11
CA GLU A 166 12.92 -16.84 -6.76
C GLU A 166 13.50 -17.72 -7.89
N GLU A 167 13.53 -19.03 -7.66
CA GLU A 167 13.96 -20.03 -8.63
C GLU A 167 13.07 -20.10 -9.89
N THR A 168 11.75 -19.99 -9.73
CA THR A 168 10.80 -20.02 -10.85
C THR A 168 10.90 -18.75 -11.67
N LEU A 169 11.03 -17.58 -11.01
CA LEU A 169 11.24 -16.30 -11.68
C LEU A 169 12.56 -16.31 -12.47
N LEU A 170 13.64 -16.82 -11.89
CA LEU A 170 14.93 -16.93 -12.56
C LEU A 170 14.87 -17.85 -13.79
N LYS A 171 14.18 -18.99 -13.71
CA LYS A 171 13.96 -19.90 -14.86
C LYS A 171 13.22 -19.19 -15.99
N THR A 172 12.13 -18.48 -15.70
CA THR A 172 11.36 -17.74 -16.70
C THR A 172 12.16 -16.59 -17.32
N VAL A 173 12.97 -15.90 -16.51
CA VAL A 173 13.89 -14.86 -17.00
C VAL A 173 14.95 -15.46 -17.92
N HIS A 174 15.54 -16.61 -17.58
CA HIS A 174 16.49 -17.32 -18.43
C HIS A 174 15.86 -17.74 -19.78
N GLU A 175 14.64 -18.26 -19.77
CA GLU A 175 13.90 -18.61 -20.98
C GLU A 175 13.62 -17.37 -21.86
N CYS A 176 13.22 -16.25 -21.25
CA CYS A 176 13.02 -14.99 -21.96
C CYS A 176 14.33 -14.42 -22.51
N ALA A 177 15.43 -14.54 -21.75
CA ALA A 177 16.75 -14.13 -22.21
C ALA A 177 17.17 -14.94 -23.44
N GLN A 178 16.97 -16.27 -23.43
CA GLN A 178 17.26 -17.13 -24.57
C GLN A 178 16.42 -16.79 -25.81
N GLN A 179 15.11 -16.55 -25.64
CA GLN A 179 14.22 -16.19 -26.75
C GLN A 179 14.56 -14.85 -27.42
N HIS A 180 15.00 -13.84 -26.65
CA HIS A 180 15.23 -12.49 -27.16
C HIS A 180 16.68 -12.19 -27.55
N LEU A 181 17.68 -12.84 -26.93
CA LEU A 181 19.09 -12.66 -27.27
C LEU A 181 19.58 -13.62 -28.35
N GLY A 182 18.85 -14.70 -28.66
CA GLY A 182 19.17 -15.62 -29.74
C GLY A 182 20.47 -16.43 -29.56
N LEU A 183 21.24 -16.18 -28.49
CA LEU A 183 22.44 -16.90 -28.08
C LEU A 183 22.55 -16.91 -26.55
N SER A 184 23.30 -17.89 -26.02
CA SER A 184 23.52 -18.09 -24.59
C SER A 184 24.00 -16.78 -23.93
N VAL A 185 23.49 -16.48 -22.74
CA VAL A 185 23.80 -15.26 -21.95
C VAL A 185 25.32 -15.03 -21.79
N GLU A 186 26.12 -16.07 -21.99
CA GLU A 186 27.57 -16.04 -21.88
C GLU A 186 28.27 -15.34 -23.06
N ASP A 187 27.72 -15.38 -24.27
CA ASP A 187 28.40 -14.91 -25.50
C ASP A 187 28.07 -13.45 -25.87
N ALA A 188 27.03 -12.87 -25.27
CA ALA A 188 26.58 -11.51 -25.59
C ALA A 188 27.53 -10.44 -25.01
N THR A 189 27.78 -9.37 -25.77
CA THR A 189 28.58 -8.23 -25.30
C THR A 189 27.84 -7.45 -24.20
N LEU A 190 28.60 -6.73 -23.36
CA LEU A 190 28.04 -5.98 -22.23
C LEU A 190 27.03 -4.91 -22.69
N GLU A 191 27.24 -4.29 -23.84
CA GLU A 191 26.30 -3.33 -24.43
C GLU A 191 25.01 -4.00 -24.92
N GLU A 192 25.08 -5.16 -25.57
CA GLU A 192 23.89 -5.92 -25.98
C GLU A 192 23.05 -6.36 -24.78
N ARG A 193 23.69 -6.73 -23.67
CA ARG A 193 23.01 -7.04 -22.39
C ARG A 193 22.30 -5.80 -21.82
N ARG A 194 22.92 -4.62 -21.86
CA ARG A 194 22.29 -3.38 -21.40
C ARG A 194 21.13 -2.94 -22.31
N ASN A 195 21.30 -3.08 -23.62
CA ASN A 195 20.28 -2.71 -24.62
C ASN A 195 19.08 -3.68 -24.62
N SER A 196 19.27 -4.93 -24.21
CA SER A 196 18.20 -5.92 -24.08
C SER A 196 17.46 -5.85 -22.74
N LEU A 197 18.03 -5.24 -21.69
CA LEU A 197 17.45 -5.15 -20.34
C LEU A 197 16.00 -4.67 -20.32
N GLY A 198 15.72 -3.52 -20.96
CA GLY A 198 14.37 -2.94 -20.96
C GLY A 198 13.34 -3.82 -21.68
N ARG A 199 13.75 -4.48 -22.76
CA ARG A 199 12.91 -5.41 -23.52
C ARG A 199 12.63 -6.69 -22.72
N LEU A 200 13.64 -7.22 -22.02
CA LEU A 200 13.50 -8.39 -21.15
C LEU A 200 12.60 -8.09 -19.96
N ILE A 201 12.78 -6.96 -19.27
CA ILE A 201 11.89 -6.58 -18.16
C ILE A 201 10.45 -6.48 -18.63
N LYS A 202 10.21 -5.89 -19.81
CA LYS A 202 8.87 -5.81 -20.39
C LYS A 202 8.32 -7.21 -20.70
N SER A 203 9.07 -8.03 -21.41
CA SER A 203 8.64 -9.39 -21.78
C SER A 203 8.41 -10.30 -20.57
N VAL A 204 9.22 -10.20 -19.53
CA VAL A 204 9.04 -10.97 -18.29
C VAL A 204 7.81 -10.46 -17.56
N LYS A 205 7.60 -9.14 -17.47
CA LYS A 205 6.41 -8.56 -16.83
C LYS A 205 5.11 -8.87 -17.58
N ASP A 206 5.17 -9.08 -18.89
CA ASP A 206 4.00 -9.49 -19.67
C ASP A 206 3.67 -10.99 -19.47
N LYS A 207 4.67 -11.83 -19.13
CA LYS A 207 4.48 -13.27 -18.83
C LYS A 207 4.20 -13.56 -17.36
N VAL A 208 4.71 -12.70 -16.48
CA VAL A 208 4.61 -12.84 -15.03
C VAL A 208 3.39 -12.06 -14.56
N ASP A 209 2.64 -12.63 -13.64
CA ASP A 209 1.44 -11.99 -13.13
C ASP A 209 1.72 -10.60 -12.55
N SER A 210 0.71 -9.73 -12.64
CA SER A 210 0.68 -8.38 -12.05
C SER A 210 0.97 -8.37 -10.53
N ALA A 211 1.00 -9.54 -9.90
CA ALA A 211 1.39 -9.73 -8.52
C ALA A 211 2.91 -9.62 -8.29
N VAL A 212 3.80 -9.93 -9.22
CA VAL A 212 5.25 -9.82 -8.93
C VAL A 212 5.68 -8.36 -8.94
N ASP A 213 6.48 -7.95 -7.94
CA ASP A 213 6.99 -6.58 -7.90
C ASP A 213 7.92 -6.34 -9.09
N GLY A 214 7.74 -5.21 -9.77
CA GLY A 214 8.61 -4.80 -10.87
C GLY A 214 10.06 -4.62 -10.42
N LYS A 215 10.29 -4.32 -9.13
CA LYS A 215 11.63 -4.28 -8.54
C LYS A 215 12.29 -5.65 -8.52
N ASP A 216 11.56 -6.69 -8.13
CA ASP A 216 12.07 -8.06 -8.05
C ASP A 216 12.35 -8.63 -9.45
N VAL A 217 11.45 -8.37 -10.40
CA VAL A 217 11.67 -8.70 -11.82
C VAL A 217 12.93 -8.01 -12.35
N ALA A 218 13.08 -6.70 -12.11
CA ALA A 218 14.25 -5.96 -12.58
C ALA A 218 15.56 -6.47 -11.95
N ASN A 219 15.54 -6.81 -10.66
CA ASN A 219 16.70 -7.38 -9.97
C ASN A 219 17.05 -8.78 -10.50
N ALA A 220 16.06 -9.65 -10.73
CA ALA A 220 16.26 -10.97 -11.30
C ALA A 220 16.88 -10.90 -12.71
N VAL A 221 16.37 -10.01 -13.58
CA VAL A 221 16.93 -9.81 -14.93
C VAL A 221 18.38 -9.30 -14.87
N ARG A 222 18.70 -8.37 -13.97
CA ARG A 222 20.08 -7.89 -13.78
C ARG A 222 21.02 -9.00 -13.28
N LYS A 223 20.54 -9.85 -12.37
CA LYS A 223 21.28 -11.01 -11.84
C LYS A 223 21.60 -12.01 -12.95
N VAL A 224 20.63 -12.33 -13.81
CA VAL A 224 20.82 -13.22 -14.96
C VAL A 224 21.80 -12.63 -15.98
N LEU A 225 21.70 -11.34 -16.29
CA LEU A 225 22.58 -10.68 -17.25
C LEU A 225 23.99 -10.36 -16.69
N ARG A 226 24.26 -10.70 -15.41
CA ARG A 226 25.49 -10.34 -14.69
C ARG A 226 25.79 -8.84 -14.74
N LEU A 227 24.74 -8.02 -14.63
CA LEU A 227 24.82 -6.54 -14.60
C LEU A 227 24.78 -5.99 -13.16
N SER A 228 24.87 -6.86 -12.15
CA SER A 228 24.83 -6.55 -10.73
C SER A 228 26.18 -6.08 -10.20
#